data_AF-A0A946DQ08-F1
#
_entry.id   AF-A0A946DQ08-F1
#
_cell.length_a   1.000
_cell.length_b   1.000
_cell.length_c   1.000
_cell.angle_alpha   90.00
_cell.angle_beta   90.00
_cell.angle_gamma   90.00
#
_symmetry.space_group_name_H-M   'P 1'
#
loop_
_entity.id
_entity.type
_entity.pdbx_description
1 polymer ?
#
loop_
_entity_poly.entity_id
_entity_poly.type
_entity_poly.pdbx_seq_one_letter_code
_entity_poly.pdbx_strand_id
1 'polypeptide(L)'
;MQLFSAVCRMAAPVVLLLVLAGCEGGPASSFSGLRSTSGTSPDEKTEMEYRSEYQAERDPEALGWLLANRIRQGMGVGEVNEILGQDGTREFDDRKLKAGNPAYRADDIAYRWGPDSGGRAVYLLFREDKLLNFDPQQFVDE
;
A
#
# COMPACT_ATOMS: atom_id res chain seq x y z
N MET A 1 29.40 -20.07 -57.03
CA MET A 1 29.12 -21.18 -56.12
C MET A 1 27.61 -21.39 -56.05
N GLN A 2 27.16 -22.42 -56.77
CA GLN A 2 25.97 -23.25 -56.51
C GLN A 2 25.99 -23.75 -55.04
N LEU A 3 24.93 -24.08 -54.30
CA LEU A 3 23.62 -24.68 -54.60
C LEU A 3 22.66 -24.51 -53.39
N PHE A 4 21.38 -24.64 -53.71
CA PHE A 4 20.21 -24.84 -52.86
C PHE A 4 20.39 -25.78 -51.64
N SER A 5 19.68 -25.47 -50.56
CA SER A 5 18.83 -26.46 -49.88
C SER A 5 17.67 -25.79 -49.16
N ALA A 6 16.49 -26.00 -49.72
CA ALA A 6 15.21 -25.81 -49.08
C ALA A 6 14.89 -27.05 -48.23
N VAL A 7 14.35 -26.86 -47.02
CA VAL A 7 13.31 -27.78 -46.50
C VAL A 7 12.25 -26.95 -45.79
N CYS A 8 11.11 -26.90 -46.48
CA CYS A 8 9.80 -26.49 -46.02
C CYS A 8 9.22 -27.58 -45.11
N ARG A 9 8.47 -27.19 -44.05
CA ARG A 9 7.26 -27.88 -43.53
C ARG A 9 6.74 -27.09 -42.31
N MET A 10 5.70 -26.28 -42.52
CA MET A 10 4.27 -26.64 -42.40
C MET A 10 3.79 -26.69 -40.96
N ALA A 11 2.92 -25.72 -40.64
CA ALA A 11 1.64 -25.86 -39.96
C ALA A 11 1.56 -26.68 -38.65
N ALA A 12 1.22 -26.02 -37.54
CA ALA A 12 -0.16 -25.97 -37.04
C ALA A 12 -0.21 -25.29 -35.65
N PRO A 13 -1.26 -24.50 -35.35
CA PRO A 13 -1.47 -23.90 -34.04
C PRO A 13 -2.09 -24.93 -33.09
N VAL A 14 -1.45 -25.22 -31.97
CA VAL A 14 -2.10 -26.00 -30.90
C VAL A 14 -2.91 -25.04 -30.05
N VAL A 15 -4.15 -24.80 -30.45
CA VAL A 15 -5.21 -24.25 -29.61
C VAL A 15 -5.68 -25.39 -28.70
N LEU A 16 -5.30 -25.36 -27.42
CA LEU A 16 -5.84 -26.28 -26.42
C LEU A 16 -6.93 -25.57 -25.62
N LEU A 17 -8.18 -25.80 -26.02
CA LEU A 17 -9.40 -25.56 -25.26
C LEU A 17 -9.58 -26.69 -24.22
N LEU A 18 -9.62 -26.34 -22.93
CA LEU A 18 -10.10 -27.18 -21.82
C LEU A 18 -11.01 -26.27 -20.97
N VAL A 19 -12.29 -26.15 -21.33
CA VAL A 19 -13.44 -26.93 -20.84
C VAL A 19 -13.71 -26.73 -19.35
N LEU A 20 -14.83 -26.05 -19.11
CA LEU A 20 -15.54 -25.88 -17.85
C LEU A 20 -15.97 -27.23 -17.24
N ALA A 21 -15.67 -27.41 -15.96
CA ALA A 21 -16.49 -28.16 -15.00
C ALA A 21 -16.35 -27.39 -13.66
N GLY A 22 -17.38 -26.86 -13.00
CA GLY A 22 -18.75 -27.35 -12.89
C GLY A 22 -18.90 -28.12 -11.58
N CYS A 23 -19.37 -27.40 -10.55
CA CYS A 23 -19.78 -27.78 -9.19
C CYS A 23 -19.84 -29.27 -8.79
N GLU A 24 -19.24 -29.60 -7.63
CA GLU A 24 -19.83 -30.54 -6.67
C GLU A 24 -19.97 -29.87 -5.31
N GLY A 25 -21.16 -29.99 -4.72
CA GLY A 25 -21.50 -29.50 -3.40
C GLY A 25 -21.51 -30.63 -2.36
N GLY A 26 -21.35 -30.24 -1.10
CA GLY A 26 -21.66 -31.03 0.07
C GLY A 26 -20.78 -30.66 1.27
N PRO A 27 -21.18 -30.94 2.52
CA PRO A 27 -22.51 -30.89 3.11
C PRO A 27 -22.62 -29.77 4.18
N ALA A 28 -23.84 -29.52 4.63
CA ALA A 28 -24.19 -28.63 5.71
C ALA A 28 -23.31 -28.83 6.96
N SER A 29 -22.45 -27.86 7.26
CA SER A 29 -21.89 -27.67 8.59
C SER A 29 -22.68 -26.54 9.25
N SER A 30 -23.58 -26.91 10.15
CA SER A 30 -24.23 -26.01 11.09
C SER A 30 -23.18 -25.33 11.96
N PHE A 31 -22.66 -24.18 11.52
CA PHE A 31 -21.92 -23.28 12.40
C PHE A 31 -22.91 -22.29 13.03
N SER A 32 -23.72 -22.80 13.96
CA SER A 32 -24.32 -21.97 14.99
C SER A 32 -23.20 -21.52 15.91
N GLY A 33 -22.74 -20.28 15.80
CA GLY A 33 -21.80 -19.78 16.79
C GLY A 33 -20.94 -18.58 16.46
N LEU A 34 -21.32 -17.68 15.56
CA LEU A 34 -20.84 -16.29 15.62
C LEU A 34 -22.00 -15.36 15.30
N ARG A 35 -22.68 -14.88 16.36
CA ARG A 35 -23.38 -13.60 16.28
C ARG A 35 -22.34 -12.58 15.86
N SER A 36 -22.33 -12.22 14.58
CA SER A 36 -21.84 -10.91 14.18
C SER A 36 -22.73 -9.90 14.89
N THR A 37 -22.30 -9.46 16.06
CA THR A 37 -22.66 -8.12 16.50
C THR A 37 -21.87 -7.16 15.63
N SER A 38 -22.26 -7.06 14.36
CA SER A 38 -22.01 -5.85 13.58
C SER A 38 -22.88 -4.80 14.23
N GLY A 39 -22.36 -4.19 15.30
CA GLY A 39 -22.77 -2.88 15.70
C GLY A 39 -22.33 -1.95 14.58
N THR A 40 -23.15 -1.82 13.55
CA THR A 40 -23.08 -0.70 12.62
C THR A 40 -23.46 0.52 13.44
N SER A 41 -22.44 1.15 14.04
CA SER A 41 -22.44 2.59 14.28
C SER A 41 -22.65 3.29 12.93
N PRO A 42 -23.29 4.47 12.92
CA PRO A 42 -23.45 5.23 11.69
C PRO A 42 -22.07 5.71 11.22
N ASP A 43 -21.71 5.38 9.97
CA ASP A 43 -20.64 5.98 9.14
C ASP A 43 -19.22 6.01 9.70
N GLU A 44 -18.69 4.89 10.19
CA GLU A 44 -17.22 4.75 10.31
C GLU A 44 -16.66 4.11 9.04
N LYS A 45 -16.03 4.94 8.18
CA LYS A 45 -15.31 4.46 6.99
C LYS A 45 -14.26 3.43 7.39
N THR A 46 -14.10 2.39 6.55
CA THR A 46 -13.07 1.37 6.78
C THR A 46 -11.69 1.86 6.34
N GLU A 47 -10.62 1.27 6.90
CA GLU A 47 -9.25 1.52 6.43
C GLU A 47 -9.08 1.35 4.91
N MET A 48 -9.78 0.36 4.33
CA MET A 48 -9.71 0.09 2.90
C MET A 48 -10.28 1.24 2.07
N GLU A 49 -11.36 1.87 2.55
CA GLU A 49 -11.97 3.02 1.91
C GLU A 49 -11.04 4.23 1.97
N TYR A 50 -10.48 4.55 3.14
CA TYR A 50 -9.49 5.64 3.25
C TYR A 50 -8.26 5.40 2.37
N ARG A 51 -7.74 4.17 2.30
CA ARG A 51 -6.65 3.85 1.39
C ARG A 51 -7.06 4.10 -0.07
N SER A 52 -8.23 3.63 -0.48
CA SER A 52 -8.74 3.80 -1.84
C SER A 52 -8.90 5.28 -2.20
N GLU A 53 -9.47 6.09 -1.30
CA GLU A 53 -9.65 7.53 -1.50
C GLU A 53 -8.31 8.26 -1.62
N TYR A 54 -7.34 7.95 -0.74
CA TYR A 54 -6.02 8.55 -0.84
C TYR A 54 -5.29 8.16 -2.15
N GLN A 55 -5.44 6.92 -2.61
CA GLN A 55 -4.82 6.48 -3.86
C GLN A 55 -5.48 7.11 -5.11
N ALA A 56 -6.81 7.15 -5.13
CA ALA A 56 -7.57 7.60 -6.30
C ALA A 56 -7.64 9.13 -6.39
N GLU A 57 -7.94 9.79 -5.28
CA GLU A 57 -8.27 11.22 -5.24
C GLU A 57 -7.17 12.06 -4.59
N ARG A 58 -6.17 11.41 -4.00
CA ARG A 58 -5.14 12.07 -3.20
C ARG A 58 -5.76 12.83 -2.02
N ASP A 59 -6.83 12.29 -1.46
CA ASP A 59 -7.60 12.97 -0.42
C ASP A 59 -6.76 13.21 0.87
N PRO A 60 -6.68 14.46 1.37
CA PRO A 60 -5.86 14.81 2.52
C PRO A 60 -6.42 14.28 3.84
N GLU A 61 -7.74 14.16 3.99
CA GLU A 61 -8.39 13.63 5.18
C GLU A 61 -8.13 12.12 5.28
N ALA A 62 -8.24 11.42 4.16
CA ALA A 62 -7.90 10.02 4.06
C ALA A 62 -6.42 9.74 4.37
N LEU A 63 -5.50 10.58 3.89
CA LEU A 63 -4.10 10.50 4.27
C LEU A 63 -3.93 10.72 5.78
N GLY A 64 -4.51 11.79 6.33
CA GLY A 64 -4.43 12.11 7.75
C GLY A 64 -4.95 10.97 8.62
N TRP A 65 -6.10 10.40 8.27
CA TRP A 65 -6.69 9.28 8.98
C TRP A 65 -5.78 8.05 8.98
N LEU A 66 -5.17 7.69 7.83
CA LEU A 66 -4.22 6.56 7.75
C LEU A 66 -2.99 6.79 8.63
N LEU A 67 -2.43 8.00 8.61
CA LEU A 67 -1.28 8.36 9.45
C LEU A 67 -1.63 8.27 10.95
N ALA A 68 -2.77 8.82 11.35
CA ALA A 68 -3.23 8.84 12.73
C ALA A 68 -3.59 7.43 13.25
N ASN A 69 -4.28 6.64 12.44
CA ASN A 69 -4.91 5.41 12.93
C ASN A 69 -4.09 4.15 12.63
N ARG A 70 -3.28 4.13 11.57
CA ARG A 70 -2.60 2.91 11.12
C ARG A 70 -1.10 2.96 11.25
N ILE A 71 -0.47 4.11 11.07
CA ILE A 71 0.99 4.23 11.18
C ILE A 71 1.41 4.36 12.65
N ARG A 72 2.48 3.64 13.03
CA ARG A 72 3.07 3.66 14.38
C ARG A 72 4.58 3.76 14.30
N GLN A 73 5.17 4.37 15.32
CA GLN A 73 6.62 4.39 15.49
C GLN A 73 7.19 2.97 15.47
N GLY A 74 8.35 2.79 14.82
CA GLY A 74 9.00 1.49 14.66
C GLY A 74 8.52 0.65 13.47
N MET A 75 7.54 1.10 12.69
CA MET A 75 7.21 0.47 11.40
C MET A 75 8.33 0.64 10.38
N GLY A 76 8.55 -0.36 9.54
CA GLY A 76 9.45 -0.26 8.40
C GLY A 76 8.83 0.49 7.22
N VAL A 77 9.66 0.84 6.23
CA VAL A 77 9.19 1.57 5.04
C VAL A 77 8.17 0.73 4.27
N GLY A 78 8.39 -0.58 4.17
CA GLY A 78 7.46 -1.51 3.51
C GLY A 78 6.09 -1.55 4.17
N GLU A 79 6.03 -1.62 5.51
CA GLU A 79 4.77 -1.60 6.26
C GLU A 79 4.01 -0.30 6.03
N VAL A 80 4.72 0.84 5.99
CA VAL A 80 4.10 2.13 5.66
C VAL A 80 3.58 2.15 4.23
N ASN A 81 4.34 1.63 3.26
CA ASN A 81 3.91 1.55 1.86
C ASN A 81 2.64 0.71 1.72
N GLU A 82 2.54 -0.41 2.44
CA GLU A 82 1.35 -1.28 2.44
C GLU A 82 0.13 -0.54 3.02
N ILE A 83 0.31 0.17 4.14
CA ILE A 83 -0.77 0.93 4.78
C ILE A 83 -1.29 2.02 3.83
N LEU A 84 -0.38 2.81 3.25
CA LEU A 84 -0.74 3.90 2.33
C LEU A 84 -1.08 3.40 0.91
N GLY A 85 -0.80 2.13 0.62
CA GLY A 85 -1.03 1.50 -0.66
C GLY A 85 -0.14 2.04 -1.80
N GLN A 86 0.96 2.70 -1.49
CA GLN A 86 1.88 3.22 -2.49
C GLN A 86 3.31 3.32 -1.95
N ASP A 87 4.28 3.24 -2.85
CA ASP A 87 5.68 3.38 -2.47
C ASP A 87 6.04 4.83 -2.13
N GLY A 88 6.70 5.00 -0.99
CA GLY A 88 7.39 6.25 -0.66
C GLY A 88 8.61 6.46 -1.54
N THR A 89 8.89 7.72 -1.88
CA THR A 89 10.11 8.10 -2.61
C THR A 89 11.18 8.54 -1.62
N ARG A 90 12.40 8.02 -1.74
CA ARG A 90 13.53 8.46 -0.90
C ARG A 90 13.86 9.93 -1.19
N GLU A 91 13.93 10.74 -0.14
CA GLU A 91 14.36 12.13 -0.21
C GLU A 91 15.86 12.22 0.09
N PHE A 92 16.65 12.72 -0.85
CA PHE A 92 18.10 12.80 -0.70
C PHE A 92 18.57 14.16 -0.17
N ASP A 93 17.79 15.24 -0.36
CA ASP A 93 18.10 16.55 0.22
C ASP A 93 17.36 16.76 1.56
N ASP A 94 17.46 15.75 2.43
CA ASP A 94 16.74 15.68 3.70
C ASP A 94 17.44 16.41 4.87
N ARG A 95 18.57 17.07 4.59
CA ARG A 95 19.36 17.80 5.60
C ARG A 95 18.52 18.82 6.38
N LYS A 96 17.63 19.54 5.68
CA LYS A 96 16.75 20.52 6.31
C LYS A 96 15.68 19.89 7.20
N LEU A 97 15.19 18.69 6.83
CA LEU A 97 14.21 17.94 7.62
C LEU A 97 14.82 17.48 8.96
N LYS A 98 16.13 17.20 8.95
CA LYS A 98 16.89 16.75 10.13
C LYS A 98 17.39 17.88 11.03
N ALA A 99 17.65 19.06 10.45
CA ALA A 99 18.35 20.16 11.13
C ALA A 99 17.62 20.74 12.37
N GLY A 100 16.30 20.52 12.49
CA GLY A 100 15.48 21.09 13.56
C GLY A 100 15.21 20.19 14.77
N ASN A 101 15.61 18.91 14.73
CA ASN A 101 15.28 17.96 15.79
C ASN A 101 16.52 17.16 16.22
N PRO A 102 16.97 17.29 17.48
CA PRO A 102 18.17 16.60 17.97
C PRO A 102 18.03 15.07 18.03
N ALA A 103 16.81 14.53 17.90
CA ALA A 103 16.59 13.09 17.80
C ALA A 103 17.02 12.50 16.44
N TYR A 104 17.11 13.35 15.40
CA TYR A 104 17.49 12.94 14.06
C TYR A 104 19.00 12.99 13.86
N ARG A 105 19.51 12.00 13.12
CA ARG A 105 20.92 11.86 12.75
C ARG A 105 21.11 12.12 11.26
N ALA A 106 22.35 12.40 10.89
CA ALA A 106 22.72 12.67 9.51
C ALA A 106 22.45 11.47 8.58
N ASP A 107 22.61 10.24 9.10
CA ASP A 107 22.44 8.97 8.39
C ASP A 107 21.02 8.40 8.42
N ASP A 108 20.08 9.03 9.14
CA ASP A 108 18.66 8.69 9.04
C ASP A 108 18.18 8.88 7.59
N ILE A 109 17.20 8.11 7.14
CA ILE A 109 16.71 8.15 5.76
C ILE A 109 15.31 8.75 5.76
N ALA A 110 15.11 9.83 5.00
CA ALA A 110 13.79 10.38 4.78
C ALA A 110 13.11 9.74 3.55
N TYR A 111 11.83 9.42 3.70
CA TYR A 111 10.95 9.05 2.61
C TYR A 111 9.77 10.01 2.54
N ARG A 112 9.28 10.25 1.32
CA ARG A 112 8.23 11.18 0.97
C ARG A 112 7.03 10.44 0.38
N TRP A 113 5.84 10.68 0.91
CA TRP A 113 4.57 10.30 0.31
C TRP A 113 3.78 11.56 -0.05
N GLY A 114 3.06 11.54 -1.17
CA GLY A 114 2.36 12.70 -1.70
C GLY A 114 2.97 13.28 -2.98
N PRO A 115 2.53 14.46 -3.43
CA PRO A 115 1.59 15.33 -2.72
C PRO A 115 0.17 14.75 -2.66
N ASP A 116 -0.59 15.14 -1.64
CA ASP A 116 -2.06 15.04 -1.62
C ASP A 116 -2.69 16.08 -2.59
N SER A 117 -4.02 16.10 -2.73
CA SER A 117 -4.73 17.02 -3.63
C SER A 117 -4.59 18.49 -3.20
N GLY A 118 -4.27 18.74 -1.93
CA GLY A 118 -3.93 20.05 -1.37
C GLY A 118 -2.47 20.46 -1.59
N GLY A 119 -1.64 19.60 -2.21
CA GLY A 119 -0.23 19.87 -2.47
C GLY A 119 0.70 19.54 -1.30
N ARG A 120 0.19 19.03 -0.18
CA ARG A 120 0.97 18.68 0.99
C ARG A 120 1.61 17.31 0.82
N ALA A 121 2.87 17.19 1.23
CA ALA A 121 3.61 15.94 1.21
C ALA A 121 4.10 15.62 2.61
N VAL A 122 4.08 14.33 2.93
CA VAL A 122 4.45 13.82 4.25
C VAL A 122 5.84 13.22 4.15
N TYR A 123 6.72 13.67 5.05
CA TYR A 123 8.08 13.17 5.16
C TYR A 123 8.21 12.39 6.45
N LEU A 124 8.60 11.13 6.33
CA LEU A 124 8.84 10.25 7.47
C LEU A 124 10.32 9.85 7.48
N LEU A 125 10.92 9.83 8.68
CA LEU A 125 12.34 9.52 8.85
C LEU A 125 12.50 8.13 9.46
N PHE A 126 13.48 7.39 8.95
CA PHE A 126 13.75 6.02 9.34
C PHE A 126 15.22 5.85 9.75
N ARG A 127 15.47 5.02 10.74
CA ARG A 127 16.81 4.55 11.12
C ARG A 127 16.77 3.04 11.20
N GLU A 128 17.73 2.37 10.58
CA GLU A 128 17.78 0.90 10.55
C GLU A 128 16.44 0.28 10.11
N ASP A 129 15.79 0.88 9.11
CA ASP A 129 14.47 0.49 8.60
C ASP A 129 13.33 0.55 9.65
N LYS A 130 13.42 1.51 10.57
CA LYS A 130 12.40 1.75 11.60
C LYS A 130 12.01 3.21 11.67
N LEU A 131 10.70 3.48 11.61
CA LEU A 131 10.11 4.80 11.68
C LEU A 131 10.44 5.48 13.00
N LEU A 132 10.98 6.69 12.93
CA LEU A 132 11.47 7.47 14.06
C LEU A 132 10.52 8.59 14.47
N ASN A 133 10.39 8.78 15.78
CA ASN A 133 9.78 9.97 16.40
C ASN A 133 8.45 10.38 15.73
N PHE A 134 7.62 9.40 15.44
CA PHE A 134 6.32 9.58 14.79
C PHE A 134 5.24 9.68 15.85
N ASP A 135 4.55 10.82 15.88
CA ASP A 135 3.39 11.02 16.74
C ASP A 135 2.11 10.98 15.89
N PRO A 136 1.24 9.97 16.02
CA PRO A 136 -0.01 9.91 15.29
C PRO A 136 -0.99 11.03 15.69
N GLN A 137 -0.86 11.61 16.89
CA GLN A 137 -1.79 12.63 17.40
C GLN A 137 -1.72 13.93 16.58
N GLN A 138 -0.59 14.21 15.94
CA GLN A 138 -0.45 15.40 15.09
C GLN A 138 -1.36 15.37 13.84
N PHE A 139 -2.01 14.23 13.55
CA PHE A 139 -2.86 14.02 12.38
C PHE A 139 -4.33 13.74 12.72
N VAL A 140 -4.73 13.88 13.99
CA VAL A 140 -6.09 13.53 14.45
C VAL A 140 -7.12 14.62 14.14
N ASP A 141 -6.71 15.86 13.81
CA ASP A 141 -7.58 17.04 13.75
C ASP A 141 -7.34 17.98 12.53
N GLU A 142 -6.85 17.46 11.39
CA GLU A 142 -6.69 18.27 10.15
C GLU A 142 -7.85 18.13 9.15
#